data_AF-A0A423U2K8-F1
#
_entry.id   AF-A0A423U2K8-F1
#
_cell.length_a   1.000
_cell.length_b   1.000
_cell.length_c   1.000
_cell.angle_alpha   90.00
_cell.angle_beta   90.00
_cell.angle_gamma   90.00
#
_symmetry.space_group_name_H-M   'P 1'
#
loop_
_entity.id
_entity.type
_entity.pdbx_description
1 polymer ?
#
loop_
_entity_poly.entity_id
_entity_poly.type
_entity_poly.pdbx_seq_one_letter_code
_entity_poly.pdbx_strand_id
1 'polypeptide(L)'
;MDKAVTLSCGGRMPLVGLGCWESPPDQVTQAVEAALDAGYRHIDTAYNYLNEEAVGAGIRNWLEKTGKSRGEVFVVTKLPMIGMYEGGVEKFLKKSLEKLKLGYVDLYLVHLPVGMKGKDDNDIFPVVDGQINVDFATDLIAVWREMEKMKTLGLARSIGVSNFSVKQLRKICAVAKVPPSVQQQVRRALKEGIYVSSTSAPGLSGALPPGGPLGTTPSVRLVLPPLHELRKKETQEILNLILPPREWEEAGQLWVQSVSTTPATSVDVQQLQEQLDLRLQEQEAFETGICPVRRDLYTQCFDELIRQVTINCAERGLLLYRVRDEIRETLDAYQRLYTSACAYGVRKALMAEEHKVKVGARCDELRKQVSELETRAESLRQEIEQLQTEAQDARKADADKHEETKTVHQARIEILKKKLEGIIKQATQPKK
;
A
#
# COMPACT_ATOMS: atom_id res chain seq x y z
N MET A 1 5.66 23.57 12.49
CA MET A 1 5.02 22.49 13.26
C MET A 1 6.09 21.97 14.21
N ASP A 2 6.15 22.47 15.45
CA ASP A 2 7.36 22.30 16.27
C ASP A 2 7.19 21.27 17.39
N LYS A 3 6.03 20.60 17.43
CA LYS A 3 5.73 19.59 18.43
C LYS A 3 6.50 18.30 18.13
N ALA A 4 7.30 17.88 19.09
CA ALA A 4 8.10 16.66 19.04
C ALA A 4 7.96 15.89 20.35
N VAL A 5 8.17 14.57 20.29
CA VAL A 5 8.28 13.70 21.46
C VAL A 5 9.75 13.37 21.71
N THR A 6 10.13 13.27 22.98
CA THR A 6 11.46 12.81 23.39
C THR A 6 11.47 11.29 23.42
N LEU A 7 12.33 10.68 22.61
CA LEU A 7 12.55 9.25 22.58
C LEU A 7 13.35 8.80 23.81
N SER A 8 13.27 7.51 24.14
CA SER A 8 14.04 6.92 25.27
C SER A 8 15.55 7.10 25.15
N CYS A 9 16.06 7.33 23.94
CA CYS A 9 17.46 7.64 23.66
C CYS A 9 17.83 9.12 23.84
N GLY A 10 16.88 9.98 24.24
CA GLY A 10 17.05 11.44 24.34
C GLY A 10 16.85 12.20 23.03
N GLY A 11 16.74 11.51 21.90
CA GLY A 11 16.48 12.12 20.59
C GLY A 11 15.07 12.72 20.50
N ARG A 12 14.91 13.80 19.72
CA ARG A 12 13.61 14.42 19.47
C ARG A 12 13.02 13.93 18.15
N MET A 13 11.82 13.35 18.20
CA MET A 13 11.08 12.91 17.02
C MET A 13 9.85 13.80 16.78
N PRO A 14 9.70 14.43 15.61
CA PRO A 14 8.51 15.22 15.29
C PRO A 14 7.23 14.37 15.32
N LEU A 15 6.15 14.92 15.88
CA LEU A 15 4.89 14.18 16.07
C LEU A 15 4.19 13.80 14.76
N VAL A 16 4.37 14.61 13.72
CA VAL A 16 3.74 14.41 12.41
C VAL A 16 4.82 14.14 11.39
N GLY A 17 4.71 13.02 10.68
CA GLY A 17 5.62 12.64 9.59
C GLY A 17 4.86 12.30 8.31
N LEU A 18 5.56 12.39 7.19
CA LEU A 18 5.07 11.93 5.89
C LEU A 18 5.44 10.46 5.69
N GLY A 19 4.46 9.59 5.54
CA GLY A 19 4.68 8.20 5.12
C GLY A 19 4.81 8.08 3.60
N CYS A 20 5.82 7.34 3.15
CA CYS A 20 6.16 7.19 1.72
C CYS A 20 5.70 5.84 1.12
N TRP A 21 4.89 5.06 1.83
CA TRP A 21 4.40 3.78 1.32
C TRP A 21 3.43 3.97 0.13
N GLU A 22 3.47 3.05 -0.83
CA GLU A 22 2.68 3.07 -2.09
C GLU A 22 2.86 4.31 -2.99
N SER A 23 3.78 5.22 -2.66
CA SER A 23 4.08 6.38 -3.48
C SER A 23 4.99 5.97 -4.66
N PRO A 24 4.56 6.18 -5.92
CA PRO A 24 5.38 5.94 -7.09
C PRO A 24 6.70 6.73 -7.02
N PRO A 25 7.85 6.17 -7.47
CA PRO A 25 9.13 6.86 -7.41
C PRO A 25 9.15 8.24 -8.07
N ASP A 26 8.38 8.43 -9.14
CA ASP A 26 8.24 9.70 -9.87
C ASP A 26 7.46 10.78 -9.09
N GLN A 27 6.63 10.38 -8.12
CA GLN A 27 5.79 11.31 -7.34
C GLN A 27 6.36 11.56 -5.93
N VAL A 28 7.05 10.57 -5.34
CA VAL A 28 7.49 10.66 -3.93
C VAL A 28 8.54 11.75 -3.72
N THR A 29 9.41 12.03 -4.69
CA THR A 29 10.40 13.12 -4.61
C THR A 29 9.69 14.47 -4.40
N GLN A 30 8.69 14.76 -5.22
CA GLN A 30 7.91 16.00 -5.12
C GLN A 30 7.08 16.06 -3.83
N ALA A 31 6.50 14.93 -3.41
CA ALA A 31 5.75 14.86 -2.15
C ALA A 31 6.63 15.16 -0.93
N VAL A 32 7.86 14.64 -0.90
CA VAL A 32 8.85 14.92 0.15
C VAL A 32 9.22 16.40 0.17
N GLU A 33 9.56 16.99 -0.98
CA GLU A 33 9.89 18.42 -1.08
C GLU A 33 8.72 19.29 -0.62
N ALA A 34 7.51 19.02 -1.09
CA ALA A 34 6.31 19.76 -0.72
C ALA A 34 5.99 19.64 0.78
N ALA A 35 6.15 18.46 1.38
CA ALA A 35 5.96 18.28 2.82
C ALA A 35 6.99 19.08 3.63
N LEU A 36 8.25 19.05 3.23
CA LEU A 36 9.32 19.82 3.89
C LEU A 36 9.10 21.33 3.77
N ASP A 37 8.65 21.82 2.61
CA ASP A 37 8.24 23.21 2.39
C ASP A 37 7.01 23.59 3.24
N ALA A 38 6.05 22.67 3.42
CA ALA A 38 4.89 22.83 4.31
C ALA A 38 5.24 22.77 5.81
N GLY A 39 6.52 22.54 6.15
CA GLY A 39 7.00 22.55 7.53
C GLY A 39 7.04 21.18 8.21
N TYR A 40 6.85 20.08 7.47
CA TYR A 40 7.13 18.73 7.98
C TYR A 40 8.64 18.59 8.22
N ARG A 41 9.00 17.85 9.27
CA ARG A 41 10.39 17.55 9.61
C ARG A 41 10.61 16.07 9.88
N HIS A 42 9.66 15.21 9.50
CA HIS A 42 9.74 13.77 9.70
C HIS A 42 9.28 13.05 8.43
N ILE A 43 10.15 12.21 7.88
CA ILE A 43 9.92 11.41 6.67
C ILE A 43 10.07 9.93 7.03
N ASP A 44 9.02 9.15 6.80
CA ASP A 44 8.97 7.70 7.03
C ASP A 44 9.00 6.94 5.71
N THR A 45 10.03 6.11 5.52
CA THR A 45 10.17 5.20 4.38
C THR A 45 10.57 3.80 4.87
N ALA A 46 10.86 2.87 3.96
CA ALA A 46 11.35 1.53 4.25
C ALA A 46 12.04 0.94 3.02
N TYR A 47 12.98 0.02 3.23
CA TYR A 47 13.62 -0.73 2.14
C TYR A 47 12.58 -1.43 1.23
N ASN A 48 11.54 -2.02 1.83
CA ASN A 48 10.46 -2.71 1.09
C ASN A 48 9.58 -1.77 0.25
N TYR A 49 9.66 -0.45 0.40
CA TYR A 49 8.83 0.48 -0.39
C TYR A 49 9.43 0.74 -1.77
N LEU A 50 10.68 0.31 -2.01
CA LEU A 50 11.38 0.41 -3.29
C LEU A 50 11.49 1.84 -3.85
N ASN A 51 11.36 2.85 -2.99
CA ASN A 51 11.36 4.26 -3.38
C ASN A 51 12.33 5.12 -2.55
N GLU A 52 13.21 4.51 -1.75
CA GLU A 52 14.19 5.21 -0.91
C GLU A 52 15.13 6.14 -1.71
N GLU A 53 15.46 5.79 -2.95
CA GLU A 53 16.30 6.64 -3.80
C GLU A 53 15.60 7.98 -4.13
N ALA A 54 14.33 7.91 -4.48
CA ALA A 54 13.50 9.08 -4.77
C ALA A 54 13.19 9.91 -3.50
N VAL A 55 12.98 9.25 -2.36
CA VAL A 55 12.87 9.93 -1.05
C VAL A 55 14.16 10.68 -0.71
N GLY A 56 15.32 10.03 -0.89
CA GLY A 56 16.62 10.65 -0.67
C GLY A 56 16.84 11.86 -1.58
N ALA A 57 16.43 11.79 -2.85
CA ALA A 57 16.49 12.92 -3.78
C ALA A 57 15.68 14.11 -3.27
N GLY A 58 14.43 13.90 -2.84
CA GLY A 58 13.59 15.00 -2.34
C GLY A 58 14.17 15.68 -1.09
N ILE A 59 14.75 14.91 -0.18
CA ILE A 59 15.44 15.47 1.00
C ILE A 59 16.64 16.33 0.56
N ARG A 60 17.51 15.83 -0.33
CA ARG A 60 18.70 16.57 -0.77
C ARG A 60 18.34 17.84 -1.53
N ASN A 61 17.41 17.76 -2.47
CA ASN A 61 16.92 18.90 -3.22
C ASN A 61 16.43 20.01 -2.28
N TRP A 62 15.66 19.65 -1.25
CA TRP A 62 15.17 20.61 -0.27
C TRP A 62 16.29 21.21 0.60
N LEU A 63 17.27 20.40 1.02
CA LEU A 63 18.43 20.88 1.79
C LEU A 63 19.29 21.86 0.95
N GLU A 64 19.54 21.53 -0.32
CA GLU A 64 20.26 22.39 -1.26
C GLU A 64 19.51 23.70 -1.52
N LYS A 65 18.19 23.62 -1.76
CA LYS A 65 17.31 24.78 -1.97
C LYS A 65 17.27 25.73 -0.77
N THR A 66 17.29 25.21 0.46
CA THR A 66 17.08 26.00 1.68
C THR A 66 18.37 26.32 2.45
N GLY A 67 19.49 25.67 2.12
CA GLY A 67 20.74 25.76 2.88
C GLY A 67 20.67 25.15 4.29
N LYS A 68 19.61 24.39 4.61
CA LYS A 68 19.41 23.76 5.92
C LYS A 68 20.31 22.54 6.09
N SER A 69 20.60 22.21 7.35
CA SER A 69 21.41 21.03 7.68
C SER A 69 20.58 19.74 7.64
N ARG A 70 21.22 18.60 7.33
CA ARG A 70 20.59 17.27 7.40
C ARG A 70 19.94 16.99 8.77
N GLY A 71 20.47 17.57 9.85
CA GLY A 71 19.92 17.41 11.20
C GLY A 71 18.52 18.00 11.41
N GLU A 72 18.03 18.81 10.47
CA GLU A 72 16.67 19.38 10.53
C GLU A 72 15.59 18.37 10.15
N VAL A 73 15.93 17.29 9.42
CA VAL A 73 14.97 16.31 8.92
C VAL A 73 15.12 15.00 9.69
N PHE A 74 14.06 14.50 10.30
CA PHE A 74 14.02 13.21 10.97
C PHE A 74 13.64 12.12 9.97
N VAL A 75 14.56 11.21 9.63
CA VAL A 75 14.35 10.17 8.62
C VAL A 75 14.23 8.79 9.28
N VAL A 76 13.16 8.07 8.92
CA VAL A 76 12.92 6.69 9.34
C VAL A 76 13.08 5.75 8.14
N THR A 77 13.82 4.65 8.33
CA THR A 77 13.74 3.49 7.43
C THR A 77 13.61 2.19 8.23
N LYS A 78 13.37 1.07 7.54
CA LYS A 78 13.00 -0.20 8.16
C LYS A 78 13.75 -1.37 7.54
N LEU A 79 14.27 -2.24 8.40
CA LEU A 79 14.89 -3.52 8.06
C LEU A 79 13.88 -4.41 7.32
N PRO A 80 14.15 -4.83 6.08
CA PRO A 80 13.28 -5.73 5.34
C PRO A 80 13.22 -7.13 5.99
N MET A 81 12.14 -7.88 5.75
CA MET A 81 11.99 -9.25 6.29
C MET A 81 13.08 -10.18 5.77
N ILE A 82 13.54 -9.98 4.54
CA ILE A 82 14.68 -10.71 3.97
C ILE A 82 16.02 -10.37 4.63
N GLY A 83 16.09 -9.37 5.51
CA GLY A 83 17.28 -8.98 6.26
C GLY A 83 17.31 -9.47 7.71
N MET A 84 16.33 -10.27 8.13
CA MET A 84 16.16 -10.74 9.51
C MET A 84 17.08 -11.95 9.85
N TYR A 85 18.37 -11.82 9.55
CA TYR A 85 19.40 -12.82 9.84
C TYR A 85 20.72 -12.13 10.25
N GLU A 86 21.68 -12.89 10.79
CA GLU A 86 22.98 -12.37 11.24
C GLU A 86 23.78 -11.71 10.09
N GLY A 87 24.18 -10.47 10.26
CA GLY A 87 24.82 -9.63 9.23
C GLY A 87 23.84 -8.97 8.26
N GLY A 88 22.58 -9.43 8.20
CA GLY A 88 21.54 -8.85 7.36
C GLY A 88 21.17 -7.43 7.79
N VAL A 89 21.12 -7.17 9.11
CA VAL A 89 20.71 -5.88 9.66
C VAL A 89 21.60 -4.74 9.18
N GLU A 90 22.91 -4.93 9.25
CA GLU A 90 23.91 -3.95 8.78
C GLU A 90 23.90 -3.83 7.26
N LYS A 91 23.87 -4.95 6.54
CA LYS A 91 23.83 -4.99 5.08
C LYS A 91 22.69 -4.13 4.53
N PHE A 92 21.47 -4.34 5.02
CA PHE A 92 20.29 -3.65 4.51
C PHE A 92 20.21 -2.19 4.98
N LEU A 93 20.72 -1.87 6.18
CA LEU A 93 20.83 -0.47 6.59
C LEU A 93 21.79 0.30 5.68
N LYS A 94 22.97 -0.27 5.38
CA LYS A 94 23.95 0.35 4.47
C LYS A 94 23.39 0.57 3.07
N LYS A 95 22.65 -0.41 2.52
CA LYS A 95 21.95 -0.23 1.24
C LYS A 95 20.87 0.86 1.29
N SER A 96 20.14 0.94 2.39
CA SER A 96 19.13 2.01 2.59
C SER A 96 19.80 3.38 2.61
N LEU A 97 20.92 3.52 3.34
CA LEU A 97 21.74 4.74 3.38
C LEU A 97 22.32 5.12 2.02
N GLU A 98 22.77 4.14 1.23
CA GLU A 98 23.25 4.34 -0.13
C GLU A 98 22.13 4.88 -1.05
N LYS A 99 20.95 4.24 -1.05
CA LYS A 99 19.79 4.70 -1.82
C LYS A 99 19.36 6.11 -1.41
N LEU A 100 19.24 6.35 -0.10
CA LEU A 100 18.88 7.66 0.44
C LEU A 100 19.99 8.72 0.20
N LYS A 101 21.23 8.28 -0.08
CA LYS A 101 22.48 9.06 -0.03
C LYS A 101 22.61 9.88 1.26
N LEU A 102 22.44 9.20 2.39
CA LEU A 102 22.55 9.77 3.73
C LEU A 102 23.67 9.09 4.53
N GLY A 103 24.33 9.84 5.41
CA GLY A 103 25.33 9.26 6.32
C GLY A 103 24.72 8.50 7.51
N TYR A 104 23.47 8.81 7.87
CA TYR A 104 22.74 8.14 8.96
C TYR A 104 21.21 8.30 8.79
N VAL A 105 20.45 7.47 9.49
CA VAL A 105 19.01 7.64 9.72
C VAL A 105 18.72 7.98 11.18
N ASP A 106 17.65 8.72 11.42
CA ASP A 106 17.29 9.16 12.77
C ASP A 106 16.63 8.04 13.56
N LEU A 107 15.92 7.15 12.86
CA LEU A 107 15.29 5.95 13.43
C LEU A 107 15.37 4.78 12.44
N TYR A 108 15.87 3.64 12.91
CA TYR A 108 15.84 2.39 12.16
C TYR A 108 14.93 1.37 12.85
N LEU A 109 13.95 0.83 12.12
CA LEU A 109 12.94 -0.07 12.67
C LEU A 109 13.09 -1.50 12.14
N VAL A 110 12.82 -2.50 12.96
CA VAL A 110 12.48 -3.84 12.45
C VAL A 110 11.08 -3.79 11.83
N HIS A 111 10.92 -4.00 10.53
CA HIS A 111 9.65 -3.74 9.82
C HIS A 111 8.52 -4.70 10.24
N LEU A 112 8.84 -6.00 10.34
CA LEU A 112 7.93 -7.06 10.79
C LEU A 112 8.72 -8.07 11.64
N PRO A 113 8.10 -8.68 12.67
CA PRO A 113 8.78 -9.62 13.58
C PRO A 113 8.93 -11.03 12.98
N VAL A 114 9.24 -11.14 11.69
CA VAL A 114 9.38 -12.39 10.95
C VAL A 114 10.38 -12.23 9.80
N GLY A 115 11.26 -13.21 9.63
CA GLY A 115 12.20 -13.26 8.51
C GLY A 115 11.66 -14.01 7.30
N MET A 116 12.25 -13.75 6.14
CA MET A 116 11.93 -14.41 4.87
C MET A 116 13.20 -14.80 4.12
N LYS A 117 13.13 -15.84 3.31
CA LYS A 117 14.26 -16.34 2.50
C LYS A 117 14.13 -15.88 1.06
N GLY A 118 14.66 -14.69 0.78
CA GLY A 118 14.78 -14.14 -0.57
C GLY A 118 15.90 -14.82 -1.36
N LYS A 119 15.74 -14.91 -2.69
CA LYS A 119 16.82 -15.38 -3.58
C LYS A 119 17.96 -14.37 -3.68
N ASP A 120 17.61 -13.09 -3.62
CA ASP A 120 18.53 -11.96 -3.69
C ASP A 120 17.98 -10.74 -2.93
N ASP A 121 18.67 -9.61 -3.00
CA ASP A 121 18.34 -8.38 -2.25
C ASP A 121 17.12 -7.62 -2.80
N ASN A 122 16.57 -8.02 -3.95
CA ASN A 122 15.38 -7.45 -4.59
C ASN A 122 14.14 -8.33 -4.41
N ASP A 123 14.31 -9.59 -4.04
CA ASP A 123 13.23 -10.55 -3.74
C ASP A 123 12.62 -10.30 -2.36
N ILE A 124 12.06 -9.10 -2.16
CA ILE A 124 11.60 -8.59 -0.85
C ILE A 124 10.33 -9.26 -0.30
N PHE A 125 9.61 -10.03 -1.13
CA PHE A 125 8.44 -10.84 -0.77
C PHE A 125 8.54 -12.20 -1.49
N PRO A 126 9.45 -13.09 -1.05
CA PRO A 126 9.74 -14.32 -1.76
C PRO A 126 8.58 -15.29 -1.69
N VAL A 127 8.25 -15.92 -2.82
CA VAL A 127 7.17 -16.91 -2.94
C VAL A 127 7.74 -18.23 -3.46
N VAL A 128 7.46 -19.32 -2.75
CA VAL A 128 7.77 -20.71 -3.12
C VAL A 128 6.48 -21.52 -3.03
N ASP A 129 6.16 -22.26 -4.09
CA ASP A 129 4.93 -23.08 -4.19
C ASP A 129 3.63 -22.31 -3.89
N GLY A 130 3.57 -21.05 -4.32
CA GLY A 130 2.40 -20.17 -4.10
C GLY A 130 2.26 -19.64 -2.67
N GLN A 131 3.22 -19.91 -1.79
CA GLN A 131 3.24 -19.40 -0.41
C GLN A 131 4.47 -18.53 -0.15
N ILE A 132 4.35 -17.60 0.80
CA ILE A 132 5.47 -16.75 1.19
C ILE A 132 6.55 -17.61 1.87
N ASN A 133 7.79 -17.47 1.42
CA ASN A 133 8.94 -18.23 1.91
C ASN A 133 9.44 -17.67 3.26
N VAL A 134 8.71 -17.98 4.33
CA VAL A 134 8.97 -17.53 5.69
C VAL A 134 10.15 -18.29 6.31
N ASP A 135 11.02 -17.57 7.01
CA ASP A 135 12.06 -18.17 7.84
C ASP A 135 11.58 -18.38 9.29
N PHE A 136 11.10 -19.60 9.57
CA PHE A 136 10.67 -19.99 10.91
C PHE A 136 11.81 -20.08 11.94
N ALA A 137 13.08 -20.03 11.50
CA ALA A 137 14.25 -20.03 12.38
C ALA A 137 14.70 -18.61 12.81
N THR A 138 13.95 -17.56 12.41
CA THR A 138 14.30 -16.16 12.72
C THR A 138 14.48 -15.94 14.23
N ASP A 139 15.69 -15.54 14.64
CA ASP A 139 15.96 -15.16 16.04
C ASP A 139 15.86 -13.64 16.24
N LEU A 140 14.73 -13.21 16.79
CA LEU A 140 14.47 -11.79 17.12
C LEU A 140 15.48 -11.22 18.13
N ILE A 141 16.08 -12.04 19.01
CA ILE A 141 17.08 -11.55 19.98
C ILE A 141 18.39 -11.25 19.27
N ALA A 142 18.84 -12.14 18.38
CA ALA A 142 20.04 -11.92 17.56
C ALA A 142 19.88 -10.67 16.68
N VAL A 143 18.74 -10.54 16.00
CA VAL A 143 18.42 -9.34 15.20
C VAL A 143 18.47 -8.07 16.04
N TRP A 144 17.87 -8.07 17.24
CA TRP A 144 17.88 -6.89 18.10
C TRP A 144 19.29 -6.50 18.56
N ARG A 145 20.14 -7.49 18.88
CA ARG A 145 21.56 -7.21 19.21
C ARG A 145 22.29 -6.54 18.05
N GLU A 146 21.98 -6.87 16.80
CA GLU A 146 22.54 -6.15 15.65
C GLU A 146 21.96 -4.75 15.48
N MET A 147 20.66 -4.55 15.74
CA MET A 147 20.07 -3.21 15.79
C MET A 147 20.81 -2.32 16.80
N GLU A 148 21.15 -2.84 17.98
CA GLU A 148 21.96 -2.13 18.98
C GLU A 148 23.36 -1.76 18.47
N LYS A 149 23.99 -2.62 17.66
CA LYS A 149 25.26 -2.31 16.98
C LYS A 149 25.07 -1.15 15.99
N MET A 150 23.98 -1.10 15.24
CA MET A 150 23.73 -0.01 14.27
C MET A 150 23.63 1.35 14.94
N LYS A 151 23.08 1.40 16.16
CA LYS A 151 23.08 2.60 16.99
C LYS A 151 24.50 2.97 17.45
N THR A 152 25.26 1.98 17.89
CA THR A 152 26.64 2.15 18.38
C THR A 152 27.58 2.66 17.29
N LEU A 153 27.40 2.17 16.05
CA LEU A 153 28.15 2.62 14.87
C LEU A 153 27.71 4.01 14.36
N GLY A 154 26.64 4.59 14.90
CA GLY A 154 26.12 5.88 14.47
C GLY A 154 25.37 5.87 13.13
N LEU A 155 25.18 4.69 12.52
CA LEU A 155 24.40 4.53 11.28
C LEU A 155 22.90 4.81 11.51
N ALA A 156 22.41 4.56 12.72
CA ALA A 156 21.09 4.94 13.18
C ALA A 156 21.19 5.72 14.52
N ARG A 157 20.51 6.84 14.67
CA ARG A 157 20.50 7.58 15.97
C ARG A 157 19.63 6.89 17.02
N SER A 158 18.52 6.30 16.55
CA SER A 158 17.57 5.56 17.37
C SER A 158 17.18 4.25 16.68
N ILE A 159 16.74 3.28 17.47
CA ILE A 159 16.27 1.99 16.97
C ILE A 159 14.92 1.64 17.58
N GLY A 160 14.12 0.92 16.82
CA GLY A 160 12.78 0.51 17.23
C GLY A 160 12.28 -0.70 16.47
N VAL A 161 11.00 -0.97 16.63
CA VAL A 161 10.30 -2.11 16.04
C VAL A 161 8.99 -1.65 15.40
N SER A 162 8.44 -2.49 14.53
CA SER A 162 7.14 -2.27 13.89
C SER A 162 6.34 -3.58 13.87
N ASN A 163 5.05 -3.50 14.20
CA ASN A 163 4.10 -4.61 14.17
C ASN A 163 4.42 -5.79 15.13
N PHE A 164 5.18 -5.55 16.19
CA PHE A 164 5.44 -6.57 17.23
C PHE A 164 4.25 -6.81 18.16
N SER A 165 4.01 -8.06 18.54
CA SER A 165 3.09 -8.42 19.63
C SER A 165 3.69 -8.10 21.00
N VAL A 166 2.85 -8.05 22.04
CA VAL A 166 3.29 -7.85 23.43
C VAL A 166 4.29 -8.94 23.87
N LYS A 167 4.05 -10.19 23.47
CA LYS A 167 4.95 -11.33 23.80
C LYS A 167 6.32 -11.16 23.15
N GLN A 168 6.36 -10.73 21.89
CA GLN A 168 7.62 -10.46 21.18
C GLN A 168 8.36 -9.28 21.80
N LEU A 169 7.67 -8.17 22.08
CA LEU A 169 8.24 -7.00 22.77
C LEU A 169 8.86 -7.37 24.13
N ARG A 170 8.14 -8.14 24.95
CA ARG A 170 8.70 -8.60 26.24
C ARG A 170 9.97 -9.44 26.06
N LYS A 171 10.02 -10.30 25.04
CA LYS A 171 11.19 -11.15 24.75
C LYS A 171 12.44 -10.33 24.44
N ILE A 172 12.32 -9.30 23.60
CA ILE A 172 13.44 -8.41 23.28
C ILE A 172 13.78 -7.46 24.44
N CYS A 173 12.78 -6.84 25.07
CA CYS A 173 13.02 -5.92 26.20
C CYS A 173 13.70 -6.61 27.39
N ALA A 174 13.51 -7.91 27.59
CA ALA A 174 14.17 -8.65 28.68
C ALA A 174 15.69 -8.76 28.52
N VAL A 175 16.22 -8.60 27.30
CA VAL A 175 17.66 -8.76 26.99
C VAL A 175 18.29 -7.52 26.36
N ALA A 176 17.49 -6.50 26.05
CA ALA A 176 17.91 -5.29 25.39
C ALA A 176 18.77 -4.41 26.31
N LYS A 177 19.97 -4.04 25.84
CA LYS A 177 20.78 -2.96 26.43
C LYS A 177 20.23 -1.60 26.04
N VAL A 178 19.74 -1.49 24.80
CA VAL A 178 19.01 -0.32 24.32
C VAL A 178 17.57 -0.75 24.04
N PRO A 179 16.59 -0.33 24.86
CA PRO A 179 15.21 -0.71 24.62
C PRO A 179 14.68 -0.06 23.33
N PRO A 180 13.71 -0.68 22.64
CA PRO A 180 13.10 -0.08 21.46
C PRO A 180 12.53 1.31 21.79
N SER A 181 12.99 2.34 21.07
CA SER A 181 12.52 3.71 21.28
C SER A 181 11.12 3.94 20.71
N VAL A 182 10.74 3.17 19.69
CA VAL A 182 9.46 3.26 19.00
C VAL A 182 8.96 1.85 18.70
N GLN A 183 7.67 1.63 18.91
CA GLN A 183 6.89 0.56 18.31
C GLN A 183 5.91 1.19 17.33
N GLN A 184 6.17 1.02 16.03
CA GLN A 184 5.28 1.52 14.99
C GLN A 184 4.20 0.46 14.73
N GLN A 185 2.93 0.84 14.86
CA GLN A 185 1.84 0.01 14.38
C GLN A 185 1.24 0.70 13.17
N VAL A 186 1.25 0.00 12.03
CA VAL A 186 0.49 0.46 10.86
C VAL A 186 -0.98 0.13 11.13
N ARG A 187 -1.72 1.13 11.60
CA ARG A 187 -3.19 1.11 11.62
C ARG A 187 -3.65 1.88 10.39
N ARG A 188 -4.46 1.28 9.51
CA ARG A 188 -5.01 2.01 8.35
C ARG A 188 -5.97 3.09 8.87
N ALA A 189 -5.54 4.34 8.86
CA ALA A 189 -6.41 5.50 9.10
C ALA A 189 -7.15 5.83 7.81
N LEU A 190 -8.48 5.94 7.88
CA LEU A 190 -9.34 6.39 6.78
C LEU A 190 -9.63 7.88 6.97
N LYS A 191 -8.82 8.73 6.34
CA LYS A 191 -9.19 10.04 5.77
C LYS A 191 -8.04 10.45 4.85
N GLU A 192 -8.38 11.05 3.72
CA GLU A 192 -7.56 11.23 2.53
C GLU A 192 -6.08 11.57 2.78
N GLY A 193 -5.18 10.87 2.08
CA GLY A 193 -3.84 11.35 1.74
C GLY A 193 -2.76 11.48 2.82
N ILE A 194 -3.00 11.15 4.10
CA ILE A 194 -1.97 11.31 5.15
C ILE A 194 -1.84 10.04 6.00
N TYR A 195 -0.74 9.32 5.80
CA TYR A 195 -0.31 8.21 6.67
C TYR A 195 0.08 8.76 8.05
N VAL A 196 -0.79 8.58 9.05
CA VAL A 196 -0.44 8.88 10.46
C VAL A 196 0.10 7.60 11.10
N SER A 197 1.42 7.51 11.27
CA SER A 197 2.04 6.51 12.14
C SER A 197 1.71 6.85 13.61
N SER A 198 0.81 6.10 14.25
CA SER A 198 0.58 6.28 15.69
C SER A 198 1.72 5.65 16.48
N THR A 199 2.57 6.47 17.10
CA THR A 199 3.62 6.04 18.02
C THR A 199 3.09 6.06 19.44
N SER A 200 2.93 4.90 20.08
CA SER A 200 2.74 4.83 21.53
C SER A 200 4.11 4.70 22.20
N ALA A 201 4.59 5.81 22.78
CA ALA A 201 5.57 5.73 23.85
C ALA A 201 4.81 5.43 25.17
N PRO A 202 5.28 4.53 26.03
CA PRO A 202 4.71 4.36 27.35
C PRO A 202 5.11 5.57 28.22
N GLY A 203 4.29 6.62 28.24
CA GLY A 203 4.47 7.74 29.15
C GLY A 203 3.90 9.08 28.67
N LEU A 204 2.93 9.58 29.45
CA LEU A 204 2.54 10.99 29.69
C LEU A 204 1.57 11.72 28.74
N SER A 205 0.53 12.23 29.42
CA SER A 205 -0.56 13.12 29.01
C SER A 205 -0.11 14.50 28.51
N GLY A 206 -0.89 15.08 27.59
CA GLY A 206 -0.84 16.51 27.28
C GLY A 206 -1.89 16.91 26.26
N ALA A 207 -2.83 17.77 26.67
CA ALA A 207 -3.99 18.23 25.90
C ALA A 207 -3.64 19.11 24.67
N LEU A 208 -4.54 19.14 23.68
CA LEU A 208 -4.54 20.05 22.52
C LEU A 208 -5.84 20.88 22.47
N PRO A 209 -5.80 22.14 21.99
CA PRO A 209 -6.99 22.97 21.78
C PRO A 209 -7.65 22.72 20.41
N PRO A 210 -8.93 23.13 20.21
CA PRO A 210 -9.76 22.74 19.06
C PRO A 210 -9.76 23.77 17.92
N GLY A 211 -9.92 23.29 16.68
CA GLY A 211 -10.23 24.07 15.49
C GLY A 211 -10.50 23.15 14.29
N GLY A 212 -11.75 23.09 13.81
CA GLY A 212 -12.31 22.10 12.86
C GLY A 212 -11.94 22.30 11.36
N PRO A 213 -12.73 21.79 10.38
CA PRO A 213 -14.15 21.38 10.43
C PRO A 213 -14.45 19.94 9.95
N LEU A 214 -15.75 19.58 10.04
CA LEU A 214 -16.43 18.33 9.63
C LEU A 214 -16.44 17.16 10.62
N GLY A 215 -17.40 17.24 11.55
CA GLY A 215 -18.49 16.25 11.57
C GLY A 215 -18.21 14.88 12.16
N THR A 216 -17.30 14.77 13.12
CA THR A 216 -17.29 13.66 14.07
C THR A 216 -16.98 14.24 15.43
N THR A 217 -17.92 14.12 16.37
CA THR A 217 -17.64 14.36 17.80
C THR A 217 -16.38 13.57 18.17
N PRO A 218 -15.29 14.22 18.59
CA PRO A 218 -14.14 13.49 19.09
C PRO A 218 -14.59 12.81 20.38
N SER A 219 -14.62 11.48 20.41
CA SER A 219 -14.66 10.76 21.67
C SER A 219 -13.43 11.20 22.46
N VAL A 220 -13.63 12.10 23.41
CA VAL A 220 -12.60 12.58 24.33
C VAL A 220 -12.07 11.35 25.05
N ARG A 221 -10.85 10.94 24.70
CA ARG A 221 -10.20 9.82 25.39
C ARG A 221 -9.82 10.31 26.78
N LEU A 222 -10.60 9.91 27.78
CA LEU A 222 -10.23 10.07 29.18
C LEU A 222 -8.96 9.24 29.44
N VAL A 223 -7.82 9.92 29.52
CA VAL A 223 -6.57 9.30 29.96
C VAL A 223 -6.69 9.09 31.46
N LEU A 224 -7.02 7.87 31.86
CA LEU A 224 -7.12 7.52 33.27
C LEU A 224 -5.75 7.62 33.94
N PRO A 225 -5.64 8.26 35.12
CA PRO A 225 -4.41 8.29 35.90
C PRO A 225 -3.87 6.89 36.23
N PRO A 226 -2.58 6.76 36.56
CA PRO A 226 -2.01 5.51 37.05
C PRO A 226 -2.80 4.94 38.24
N LEU A 227 -2.86 3.60 38.34
CA LEU A 227 -3.61 2.87 39.39
C LEU A 227 -3.30 3.32 40.82
N HIS A 228 -2.08 3.80 41.08
CA HIS A 228 -1.69 4.27 42.41
C HIS A 228 -2.25 5.65 42.77
N GLU A 229 -2.58 6.48 41.76
CA GLU A 229 -3.24 7.78 41.97
C GLU A 229 -4.75 7.60 42.10
N LEU A 230 -5.33 6.69 41.31
CA LEU A 230 -6.75 6.36 41.39
C LEU A 230 -7.15 5.75 42.75
N ARG A 231 -6.25 5.00 43.40
CA ARG A 231 -6.48 4.46 44.76
C ARG A 231 -6.63 5.52 45.85
N LYS A 232 -6.22 6.76 45.58
CA LYS A 232 -6.34 7.89 46.53
C LYS A 232 -7.62 8.69 46.33
N LYS A 233 -8.40 8.38 45.29
CA LYS A 233 -9.60 9.11 44.90
C LYS A 233 -10.85 8.48 45.51
N GLU A 234 -11.85 9.32 45.76
CA GLU A 234 -13.16 8.86 46.20
C GLU A 234 -13.88 8.12 45.07
N THR A 235 -14.75 7.17 45.42
CA THR A 235 -15.51 6.35 44.47
C THR A 235 -16.29 7.21 43.46
N GLN A 236 -16.82 8.37 43.87
CA GLN A 236 -17.51 9.31 42.99
C GLN A 236 -16.58 9.88 41.91
N GLU A 237 -15.34 10.22 42.25
CA GLU A 237 -14.37 10.71 41.28
C GLU A 237 -13.99 9.62 40.27
N ILE A 238 -13.84 8.38 40.75
CA ILE A 238 -13.56 7.22 39.88
C ILE A 238 -14.73 6.96 38.94
N LEU A 239 -15.97 7.02 39.44
CA LEU A 239 -17.18 6.89 38.64
C LEU A 239 -17.28 7.99 37.58
N ASN A 240 -17.02 9.24 37.93
CA ASN A 240 -17.04 10.36 36.98
C ASN A 240 -15.91 10.28 35.93
N LEU A 241 -14.82 9.56 36.22
CA LEU A 241 -13.77 9.30 35.24
C LEU A 241 -14.14 8.17 34.27
N ILE A 242 -14.84 7.14 34.75
CA ILE A 242 -15.26 5.97 33.96
C ILE A 242 -16.52 6.29 33.14
N LEU A 243 -17.42 7.07 33.71
CA LEU A 243 -18.72 7.46 33.18
C LEU A 243 -18.86 8.98 33.40
N PRO A 244 -18.37 9.81 32.46
CA PRO A 244 -18.37 11.25 32.64
C PRO A 244 -19.79 11.81 32.79
N PRO A 245 -19.98 12.82 33.65
CA PRO A 245 -21.27 13.47 33.82
C PRO A 245 -21.72 14.11 32.50
N ARG A 246 -23.03 14.08 32.26
CA ARG A 246 -23.64 14.69 31.08
C ARG A 246 -24.08 16.10 31.43
N GLU A 247 -23.70 17.06 30.61
CA GLU A 247 -24.03 18.46 30.80
C GLU A 247 -24.90 18.95 29.64
N TRP A 248 -26.00 19.64 29.92
CA TRP A 248 -26.82 20.29 28.90
C TRP A 248 -27.40 21.61 29.44
N GLU A 249 -27.70 22.53 28.54
CA GLU A 249 -28.33 23.80 28.88
C GLU A 249 -29.82 23.75 28.51
N GLU A 250 -30.70 24.06 29.45
CA GLU A 250 -32.14 24.13 29.24
C GLU A 250 -32.70 25.34 29.96
N ALA A 251 -33.43 26.20 29.21
CA ALA A 251 -33.99 27.46 29.70
C ALA A 251 -32.96 28.41 30.36
N GLY A 252 -31.71 28.42 29.88
CA GLY A 252 -30.63 29.26 30.43
C GLY A 252 -30.03 28.75 31.74
N GLN A 253 -30.38 27.52 32.15
CA GLN A 253 -29.76 26.81 33.27
C GLN A 253 -28.90 25.65 32.75
N LEU A 254 -27.69 25.54 33.30
CA LEU A 254 -26.81 24.40 33.07
C LEU A 254 -27.22 23.25 34.00
N TRP A 255 -27.62 22.13 33.40
CA TRP A 255 -27.95 20.89 34.08
C TRP A 255 -26.79 19.92 33.96
N VAL A 256 -26.44 19.27 35.08
CA VAL A 256 -25.37 18.27 35.14
C VAL A 256 -25.94 16.98 35.72
N GLN A 257 -25.99 15.93 34.92
CA GLN A 257 -26.35 14.58 35.36
C GLN A 257 -25.08 13.81 35.71
N SER A 258 -24.93 13.51 36.99
CA SER A 258 -23.83 12.70 37.54
C SER A 258 -24.26 11.25 37.77
N VAL A 259 -23.27 10.36 37.84
CA VAL A 259 -23.48 8.93 38.03
C VAL A 259 -23.91 8.64 39.47
N SER A 260 -24.93 7.81 39.62
CA SER A 260 -25.43 7.38 40.94
C SER A 260 -24.38 6.55 41.69
N THR A 261 -24.14 6.91 42.95
CA THR A 261 -23.29 6.17 43.90
C THR A 261 -24.05 5.14 44.74
N THR A 262 -25.37 5.01 44.54
CA THR A 262 -26.18 4.06 45.27
C THR A 262 -25.79 2.62 44.89
N PRO A 263 -25.43 1.76 45.85
CA PRO A 263 -25.17 0.35 45.62
C PRO A 263 -26.42 -0.34 45.03
N ALA A 264 -26.21 -1.24 44.07
CA ALA A 264 -27.29 -2.00 43.47
C ALA A 264 -27.64 -3.26 44.28
N THR A 265 -28.92 -3.59 44.31
CA THR A 265 -29.49 -4.81 44.89
C THR A 265 -29.71 -5.88 43.82
N SER A 266 -30.02 -7.11 44.23
CA SER A 266 -30.38 -8.19 43.29
C SER A 266 -31.63 -7.86 42.46
N VAL A 267 -32.54 -7.06 43.01
CA VAL A 267 -33.77 -6.63 42.31
C VAL A 267 -33.43 -5.64 41.20
N ASP A 268 -32.50 -4.71 41.45
CA ASP A 268 -32.07 -3.74 40.44
C ASP A 268 -31.41 -4.41 39.23
N VAL A 269 -30.67 -5.51 39.45
CA VAL A 269 -30.06 -6.31 38.37
C VAL A 269 -31.11 -7.05 37.56
N GLN A 270 -32.14 -7.60 38.20
CA GLN A 270 -33.27 -8.24 37.50
C GLN A 270 -34.03 -7.23 36.64
N GLN A 271 -34.32 -6.05 37.19
CA GLN A 271 -34.95 -4.96 36.43
C GLN A 271 -34.09 -4.50 35.26
N LEU A 272 -32.76 -4.43 35.41
CA LEU A 272 -31.85 -4.10 34.32
C LEU A 272 -31.92 -5.14 33.18
N GLN A 273 -32.00 -6.43 33.52
CA GLN A 273 -32.16 -7.49 32.53
C GLN A 273 -33.50 -7.36 31.79
N GLU A 274 -34.61 -7.22 32.52
CA GLU A 274 -35.94 -7.06 31.94
C GLU A 274 -36.00 -5.82 31.01
N GLN A 275 -35.40 -4.70 31.42
CA GLN A 275 -35.30 -3.50 30.59
C GLN A 275 -34.46 -3.70 29.33
N LEU A 276 -33.36 -4.46 29.41
CA LEU A 276 -32.55 -4.78 28.24
C LEU A 276 -33.35 -5.64 27.24
N ASP A 277 -34.01 -6.68 27.74
CA ASP A 277 -34.79 -7.61 26.92
C ASP A 277 -35.96 -6.89 26.22
N LEU A 278 -36.69 -6.06 26.97
CA LEU A 278 -37.76 -5.21 26.42
C LEU A 278 -37.23 -4.27 25.33
N ARG A 279 -36.12 -3.56 25.57
CA ARG A 279 -35.55 -2.63 24.57
C ARG A 279 -35.01 -3.34 23.33
N LEU A 280 -34.46 -4.53 23.48
CA LEU A 280 -34.02 -5.35 22.34
C LEU A 280 -35.22 -5.75 21.47
N GLN A 281 -36.35 -6.08 22.09
CA GLN A 281 -37.59 -6.41 21.39
C GLN A 281 -38.23 -5.18 20.74
N GLU A 282 -38.38 -4.08 21.48
CA GLU A 282 -38.98 -2.83 21.00
C GLU A 282 -38.23 -2.22 19.82
N GLN A 283 -36.90 -2.35 19.80
CA GLN A 283 -36.07 -1.84 18.70
C GLN A 283 -35.73 -2.89 17.64
N GLU A 284 -36.42 -4.04 17.66
CA GLU A 284 -36.31 -5.11 16.67
C GLU A 284 -34.85 -5.53 16.41
N ALA A 285 -34.06 -5.65 17.49
CA ALA A 285 -32.64 -5.91 17.39
C ALA A 285 -32.38 -7.35 16.90
N PHE A 286 -31.61 -7.50 15.82
CA PHE A 286 -31.30 -8.82 15.28
C PHE A 286 -30.50 -9.69 16.27
N GLU A 287 -30.94 -10.94 16.48
CA GLU A 287 -30.29 -11.94 17.34
C GLU A 287 -28.97 -12.48 16.77
N THR A 288 -28.80 -12.44 15.46
CA THR A 288 -27.58 -12.91 14.78
C THR A 288 -27.03 -11.84 13.85
N GLY A 289 -25.74 -11.93 13.54
CA GLY A 289 -25.07 -10.92 12.70
C GLY A 289 -24.74 -9.60 13.41
N ILE A 290 -24.19 -8.65 12.67
CA ILE A 290 -23.78 -7.35 13.19
C ILE A 290 -25.01 -6.44 13.26
N CYS A 291 -25.42 -6.07 14.48
CA CYS A 291 -26.56 -5.17 14.71
C CYS A 291 -26.10 -3.96 15.57
N PRO A 292 -26.13 -2.73 15.04
CA PRO A 292 -25.75 -1.52 15.79
C PRO A 292 -26.62 -1.28 17.02
N VAL A 293 -27.94 -1.40 16.88
CA VAL A 293 -28.91 -1.24 17.98
C VAL A 293 -28.58 -2.17 19.14
N ARG A 294 -28.38 -3.46 18.84
CA ARG A 294 -27.97 -4.44 19.85
C ARG A 294 -26.64 -4.06 20.49
N ARG A 295 -25.64 -3.70 19.70
CA ARG A 295 -24.33 -3.28 20.22
C ARG A 295 -24.44 -2.11 21.20
N ASP A 296 -25.29 -1.13 20.89
CA ASP A 296 -25.48 0.06 21.71
C ASP A 296 -26.22 -0.25 23.02
N LEU A 297 -27.25 -1.10 22.97
CA LEU A 297 -27.98 -1.54 24.16
C LEU A 297 -27.10 -2.38 25.10
N TYR A 298 -26.33 -3.34 24.56
CA TYR A 298 -25.37 -4.11 25.35
C TYR A 298 -24.25 -3.24 25.92
N THR A 299 -23.81 -2.22 25.17
CA THR A 299 -22.85 -1.23 25.63
C THR A 299 -23.39 -0.46 26.85
N GLN A 300 -24.62 0.03 26.78
CA GLN A 300 -25.26 0.74 27.89
C GLN A 300 -25.44 -0.17 29.12
N CYS A 301 -25.86 -1.42 28.92
CA CYS A 301 -25.96 -2.41 29.99
C CYS A 301 -24.59 -2.67 30.64
N PHE A 302 -23.53 -2.82 29.84
CA PHE A 302 -22.18 -3.05 30.36
C PHE A 302 -21.64 -1.83 31.12
N ASP A 303 -21.97 -0.62 30.70
CA ASP A 303 -21.62 0.62 31.41
C ASP A 303 -22.30 0.67 32.79
N GLU A 304 -23.57 0.25 32.89
CA GLU A 304 -24.28 0.13 34.18
C GLU A 304 -23.68 -0.96 35.08
N LEU A 305 -23.29 -2.12 34.52
CA LEU A 305 -22.58 -3.16 35.28
C LEU A 305 -21.22 -2.65 35.79
N ILE A 306 -20.49 -1.89 34.99
CA ILE A 306 -19.24 -1.25 35.43
C ILE A 306 -19.52 -0.30 36.59
N ARG A 307 -20.58 0.53 36.52
CA ARG A 307 -21.00 1.40 37.64
C ARG A 307 -21.22 0.59 38.92
N GLN A 308 -22.05 -0.44 38.86
CA GLN A 308 -22.39 -1.28 40.02
C GLN A 308 -21.16 -1.96 40.63
N VAL A 309 -20.29 -2.52 39.78
CA VAL A 309 -19.06 -3.17 40.24
C VAL A 309 -18.08 -2.16 40.82
N THR A 310 -17.99 -0.94 40.26
CA THR A 310 -17.11 0.12 40.76
C THR A 310 -17.52 0.57 42.17
N ILE A 311 -18.82 0.64 42.45
CA ILE A 311 -19.33 0.99 43.79
C ILE A 311 -18.96 -0.07 44.83
N ASN A 312 -19.02 -1.35 44.45
CA ASN A 312 -18.63 -2.45 45.32
C ASN A 312 -17.11 -2.55 45.48
N CYS A 313 -16.35 -2.37 44.40
CA CYS A 313 -14.90 -2.43 44.35
C CYS A 313 -14.38 -1.65 43.13
N ALA A 314 -13.79 -0.49 43.39
CA ALA A 314 -13.35 0.44 42.36
C ALA A 314 -12.30 -0.18 41.42
N GLU A 315 -11.42 -1.05 41.94
CA GLU A 315 -10.38 -1.71 41.16
C GLU A 315 -10.95 -2.68 40.13
N ARG A 316 -12.00 -3.42 40.51
CA ARG A 316 -12.70 -4.33 39.59
C ARG A 316 -13.43 -3.56 38.51
N GLY A 317 -14.09 -2.46 38.87
CA GLY A 317 -14.76 -1.58 37.92
C GLY A 317 -13.80 -0.97 36.90
N LEU A 318 -12.64 -0.49 37.37
CA LEU A 318 -11.58 0.05 36.53
C LEU A 318 -10.98 -1.00 35.58
N LEU A 319 -10.83 -2.24 36.04
CA LEU A 319 -10.38 -3.33 35.18
C LEU A 319 -11.40 -3.62 34.07
N LEU A 320 -12.68 -3.70 34.39
CA LEU A 320 -13.75 -3.93 33.42
C LEU A 320 -13.84 -2.79 32.39
N TYR A 321 -13.70 -1.54 32.84
CA TYR A 321 -13.63 -0.37 31.96
C TYR A 321 -12.48 -0.48 30.95
N ARG A 322 -11.28 -0.86 31.41
CA ARG A 322 -10.11 -1.02 30.50
C ARG A 322 -10.30 -2.15 29.51
N VAL A 323 -10.87 -3.27 29.94
CA VAL A 323 -11.18 -4.39 29.06
C VAL A 323 -12.22 -3.98 28.00
N ARG A 324 -13.26 -3.23 28.39
CA ARG A 324 -14.25 -2.67 27.46
C ARG A 324 -13.59 -1.82 26.39
N ASP A 325 -12.73 -0.89 26.80
CA ASP A 325 -12.08 0.05 25.88
C ASP A 325 -11.13 -0.68 24.93
N GLU A 326 -10.37 -1.67 25.41
CA GLU A 326 -9.51 -2.50 24.56
C GLU A 326 -10.33 -3.29 23.52
N ILE A 327 -11.48 -3.85 23.92
CA ILE A 327 -12.39 -4.54 23.00
C ILE A 327 -12.95 -3.57 21.95
N ARG A 328 -13.38 -2.37 22.37
CA ARG A 328 -13.85 -1.32 21.44
C ARG A 328 -12.76 -0.92 20.45
N GLU A 329 -11.54 -0.68 20.91
CA GLU A 329 -10.39 -0.36 20.04
C GLU A 329 -10.13 -1.50 19.03
N THR A 330 -10.22 -2.74 19.48
CA THR A 330 -10.06 -3.91 18.62
C THR A 330 -11.16 -3.97 17.56
N LEU A 331 -12.43 -3.83 17.95
CA LEU A 331 -13.57 -3.83 17.03
C LEU A 331 -13.48 -2.70 16.00
N ASP A 332 -13.07 -1.50 16.41
CA ASP A 332 -12.86 -0.38 15.51
C ASP A 332 -11.75 -0.67 14.48
N ALA A 333 -10.67 -1.34 14.90
CA ALA A 333 -9.62 -1.76 13.99
C ALA A 333 -10.13 -2.79 12.97
N TYR A 334 -10.92 -3.78 13.40
CA TYR A 334 -11.54 -4.77 12.51
C TYR A 334 -12.52 -4.13 11.53
N GLN A 335 -13.38 -3.21 11.99
CA GLN A 335 -14.32 -2.50 11.13
C GLN A 335 -13.59 -1.70 10.05
N ARG A 336 -12.50 -1.00 10.41
CA ARG A 336 -11.66 -0.28 9.46
C ARG A 336 -10.99 -1.21 8.45
N LEU A 337 -10.48 -2.37 8.90
CA LEU A 337 -9.88 -3.38 8.03
C LEU A 337 -10.90 -3.95 7.03
N TYR A 338 -12.12 -4.20 7.47
CA TYR A 338 -13.21 -4.69 6.63
C TYR A 338 -13.57 -3.67 5.55
N THR A 339 -13.85 -2.41 5.91
CA THR A 339 -14.14 -1.33 4.94
C THR A 339 -12.98 -1.14 3.94
N SER A 340 -11.75 -1.25 4.43
CA SER A 340 -10.52 -1.23 3.64
C SER A 340 -10.48 -2.32 2.58
N ALA A 341 -10.84 -3.56 2.95
CA ALA A 341 -10.88 -4.71 2.06
C ALA A 341 -11.99 -4.57 1.02
N CYS A 342 -13.19 -4.15 1.41
CA CYS A 342 -14.28 -3.85 0.48
C CYS A 342 -13.87 -2.80 -0.56
N ALA A 343 -13.25 -1.71 -0.13
CA ALA A 343 -12.77 -0.66 -1.03
C ALA A 343 -11.67 -1.15 -1.98
N TYR A 344 -10.79 -2.05 -1.53
CA TYR A 344 -9.80 -2.69 -2.40
C TYR A 344 -10.47 -3.55 -3.48
N GLY A 345 -11.46 -4.37 -3.10
CA GLY A 345 -12.23 -5.19 -4.04
C GLY A 345 -12.91 -4.34 -5.11
N VAL A 346 -13.56 -3.24 -4.71
CA VAL A 346 -14.21 -2.31 -5.65
C VAL A 346 -13.20 -1.67 -6.60
N ARG A 347 -12.06 -1.18 -6.11
CA ARG A 347 -11.01 -0.61 -6.96
C ARG A 347 -10.46 -1.61 -7.96
N LYS A 348 -10.21 -2.86 -7.55
CA LYS A 348 -9.72 -3.90 -8.45
C LYS A 348 -10.74 -4.30 -9.51
N ALA A 349 -12.03 -4.34 -9.15
CA ALA A 349 -13.10 -4.55 -10.12
C ALA A 349 -13.14 -3.42 -11.17
N LEU A 350 -13.05 -2.16 -10.73
CA LEU A 350 -13.02 -1.01 -11.64
C LEU A 350 -11.81 -1.04 -12.58
N MET A 351 -10.61 -1.32 -12.06
CA MET A 351 -9.40 -1.46 -12.88
C MET A 351 -9.51 -2.58 -13.92
N ALA A 352 -10.16 -3.69 -13.57
CA ALA A 352 -10.38 -4.80 -14.49
C ALA A 352 -11.33 -4.39 -15.63
N GLU A 353 -12.40 -3.65 -15.31
CA GLU A 353 -13.32 -3.12 -16.33
C GLU A 353 -12.64 -2.11 -17.26
N GLU A 354 -11.85 -1.17 -16.72
CA GLU A 354 -11.08 -0.24 -17.55
C GLU A 354 -10.11 -0.96 -18.49
N HIS A 355 -9.42 -1.99 -18.00
CA HIS A 355 -8.50 -2.78 -18.80
C HIS A 355 -9.25 -3.53 -19.91
N LYS A 356 -10.41 -4.13 -19.60
CA LYS A 356 -11.27 -4.81 -20.56
C LYS A 356 -11.72 -3.89 -21.69
N VAL A 357 -12.12 -2.65 -21.37
CA VAL A 357 -12.49 -1.64 -22.38
C VAL A 357 -11.32 -1.31 -23.30
N LYS A 358 -10.11 -1.09 -22.74
CA LYS A 358 -8.90 -0.79 -23.54
C LYS A 358 -8.51 -1.94 -24.46
N VAL A 359 -8.56 -3.17 -23.97
CA VAL A 359 -8.26 -4.36 -24.77
C VAL A 359 -9.32 -4.56 -25.85
N GLY A 360 -10.60 -4.34 -25.53
CA GLY A 360 -11.70 -4.36 -26.50
C GLY A 360 -11.45 -3.39 -27.67
N ALA A 361 -11.16 -2.13 -27.38
CA ALA A 361 -10.86 -1.12 -28.40
C ALA A 361 -9.65 -1.52 -29.28
N ARG A 362 -8.61 -2.11 -28.69
CA ARG A 362 -7.44 -2.59 -29.44
C ARG A 362 -7.78 -3.78 -30.34
N CYS A 363 -8.63 -4.69 -29.88
CA CYS A 363 -9.11 -5.81 -30.69
C CYS A 363 -9.91 -5.31 -31.90
N ASP A 364 -10.77 -4.31 -31.71
CA ASP A 364 -11.58 -3.73 -32.79
C ASP A 364 -10.69 -3.02 -33.83
N GLU A 365 -9.69 -2.26 -33.39
CA GLU A 365 -8.71 -1.62 -34.27
C GLU A 365 -7.90 -2.67 -35.07
N LEU A 366 -7.40 -3.72 -34.42
CA LEU A 366 -6.67 -4.78 -35.10
C LEU A 366 -7.55 -5.54 -36.11
N ARG A 367 -8.82 -5.78 -35.79
CA ARG A 367 -9.77 -6.39 -36.74
C ARG A 367 -9.97 -5.52 -37.98
N LYS A 368 -10.06 -4.20 -37.80
CA LYS A 368 -10.17 -3.26 -38.91
C LYS A 368 -8.91 -3.30 -39.79
N GLN A 369 -7.72 -3.28 -39.19
CA GLN A 369 -6.45 -3.38 -39.91
C GLN A 369 -6.31 -4.69 -40.70
N VAL A 370 -6.74 -5.82 -40.11
CA VAL A 370 -6.75 -7.11 -40.81
C VAL A 370 -7.66 -7.05 -42.04
N SER A 371 -8.87 -6.49 -41.91
CA SER A 371 -9.81 -6.36 -43.03
C SER A 371 -9.29 -5.44 -44.15
N GLU A 372 -8.63 -4.33 -43.80
CA GLU A 372 -7.98 -3.44 -44.77
C GLU A 372 -6.80 -4.12 -45.49
N LEU A 373 -6.01 -4.92 -44.77
CA LEU A 373 -4.91 -5.68 -45.37
C LEU A 373 -5.40 -6.81 -46.26
N GLU A 374 -6.48 -7.50 -45.89
CA GLU A 374 -7.10 -8.54 -46.70
C GLU A 374 -7.64 -7.98 -48.02
N THR A 375 -8.35 -6.85 -47.97
CA THR A 375 -8.85 -6.18 -49.18
C THR A 375 -7.72 -5.70 -50.09
N ARG A 376 -6.63 -5.18 -49.52
CA ARG A 376 -5.44 -4.78 -50.28
C ARG A 376 -4.68 -5.97 -50.87
N ALA A 377 -4.62 -7.09 -50.16
CA ALA A 377 -4.01 -8.30 -50.67
C ALA A 377 -4.81 -8.85 -51.86
N GLU A 378 -6.14 -8.81 -51.78
CA GLU A 378 -7.02 -9.22 -52.87
C GLU A 378 -6.86 -8.32 -54.11
N SER A 379 -6.81 -6.99 -53.94
CA SER A 379 -6.59 -6.08 -55.07
C SER A 379 -5.25 -6.32 -55.77
N LEU A 380 -4.18 -6.53 -55.00
CA LEU A 380 -2.85 -6.83 -55.55
C LEU A 380 -2.81 -8.18 -56.27
N ARG A 381 -3.55 -9.19 -55.78
CA ARG A 381 -3.66 -10.48 -56.46
C ARG A 381 -4.32 -10.33 -57.83
N GLN A 382 -5.41 -9.56 -57.91
CA GLN A 382 -6.11 -9.28 -59.17
C GLN A 382 -5.21 -8.52 -60.16
N GLU A 383 -4.44 -7.54 -59.67
CA GLU A 383 -3.49 -6.78 -60.50
C GLU A 383 -2.36 -7.68 -61.04
N ILE A 384 -1.82 -8.59 -60.21
CA ILE A 384 -0.81 -9.56 -60.65
C ILE A 384 -1.38 -10.51 -61.71
N GLU A 385 -2.60 -11.01 -61.52
CA GLU A 385 -3.26 -11.91 -62.48
C GLU A 385 -3.50 -11.23 -63.83
N GLN A 386 -3.93 -9.97 -63.81
CA GLN A 386 -4.09 -9.16 -65.00
C GLN A 386 -2.76 -8.97 -65.74
N LEU A 387 -1.71 -8.55 -65.04
CA LEU A 387 -0.37 -8.37 -65.62
C LEU A 387 0.21 -9.68 -66.18
N GLN A 388 -0.07 -10.82 -65.53
CA GLN A 388 0.35 -12.13 -66.02
C GLN A 388 -0.34 -12.49 -67.33
N THR A 389 -1.64 -12.22 -67.45
CA THR A 389 -2.40 -12.48 -68.68
C THR A 389 -1.91 -11.59 -69.81
N GLU A 390 -1.73 -10.29 -69.56
CA GLU A 390 -1.19 -9.34 -70.54
C GLU A 390 0.21 -9.74 -71.02
N ALA A 391 1.10 -10.15 -70.11
CA ALA A 391 2.43 -10.63 -70.46
C ALA A 391 2.40 -11.94 -71.26
N GLN A 392 1.45 -12.82 -70.98
CA GLN A 392 1.30 -14.10 -71.67
C GLN A 392 0.76 -13.91 -73.09
N ASP A 393 -0.19 -12.99 -73.27
CA ASP A 393 -0.73 -12.62 -74.58
C ASP A 393 0.32 -11.90 -75.44
N ALA A 394 1.11 -11.00 -74.86
CA ALA A 394 2.24 -10.36 -75.55
C ALA A 394 3.27 -11.40 -76.02
N ARG A 395 3.63 -12.38 -75.16
CA ARG A 395 4.55 -13.48 -75.54
C ARG A 395 4.00 -14.34 -76.66
N LYS A 396 2.69 -14.64 -76.66
CA LYS A 396 2.05 -15.37 -77.77
C LYS A 396 2.10 -14.58 -79.06
N ALA A 397 1.74 -13.29 -79.02
CA ALA A 397 1.78 -12.42 -80.19
C ALA A 397 3.19 -12.31 -80.79
N ASP A 398 4.23 -12.22 -79.96
CA ASP A 398 5.61 -12.21 -80.42
C ASP A 398 6.05 -13.56 -81.00
N ALA A 399 5.62 -14.69 -80.40
CA ALA A 399 5.88 -16.02 -80.93
C ALA A 399 5.21 -16.25 -82.30
N ASP A 400 3.95 -15.82 -82.46
CA ASP A 400 3.21 -15.92 -83.72
C ASP A 400 3.88 -15.09 -84.83
N LYS A 401 4.29 -13.85 -84.53
CA LYS A 401 5.08 -13.01 -85.45
C LYS A 401 6.42 -13.65 -85.81
N HIS A 402 7.08 -14.29 -84.85
CA HIS A 402 8.36 -14.95 -85.08
C HIS A 402 8.20 -16.17 -86.01
N GLU A 403 7.15 -16.97 -85.83
CA GLU A 403 6.87 -18.11 -86.70
C GLU A 403 6.47 -17.64 -88.11
N GLU A 404 5.66 -16.57 -88.22
CA GLU A 404 5.32 -15.97 -89.51
C GLU A 404 6.58 -15.49 -90.26
N THR A 405 7.45 -14.72 -89.61
CA THR A 405 8.72 -14.26 -90.23
C THR A 405 9.63 -15.42 -90.62
N LYS A 406 9.71 -16.47 -89.80
CA LYS A 406 10.46 -17.69 -90.12
C LYS A 406 9.91 -18.41 -91.34
N THR A 407 8.59 -18.55 -91.48
CA THR A 407 7.98 -19.17 -92.68
C THR A 407 8.28 -18.35 -93.95
N VAL A 408 8.20 -17.02 -93.87
CA VAL A 408 8.57 -16.12 -94.97
C VAL A 408 10.04 -16.28 -95.35
N HIS A 409 10.95 -16.36 -94.36
CA HIS A 409 12.37 -16.59 -94.62
C HIS A 409 12.64 -17.97 -95.23
N GLN A 410 11.97 -19.03 -94.76
CA GLN A 410 12.09 -20.38 -95.33
C GLN A 410 11.64 -20.42 -96.79
N ALA A 411 10.48 -19.82 -97.11
CA ALA A 411 10.00 -19.71 -98.48
C ALA A 411 10.99 -18.96 -99.39
N ARG A 412 11.61 -17.89 -98.87
CA ARG A 412 12.63 -17.12 -99.60
C ARG A 412 13.92 -17.93 -99.83
N ILE A 413 14.35 -18.71 -98.84
CA ILE A 413 15.49 -19.63 -98.97
C ILE A 413 15.21 -20.69 -100.04
N GLU A 414 14.01 -21.27 -100.09
CA GLU A 414 13.63 -22.21 -101.15
C GLU A 414 13.69 -21.59 -102.54
N ILE A 415 13.14 -20.38 -102.71
CA ILE A 415 13.19 -19.65 -103.99
C ILE A 415 14.64 -19.40 -104.40
N LEU A 416 15.50 -18.98 -103.46
CA LEU A 416 16.93 -18.75 -103.73
C LEU A 416 17.67 -20.05 -104.07
N LYS A 417 17.37 -21.16 -103.39
CA LYS A 417 17.91 -22.50 -103.74
C LYS A 417 17.54 -22.89 -105.16
N LYS A 418 16.26 -22.79 -105.54
CA LYS A 418 15.79 -23.08 -106.90
C LYS A 418 16.49 -22.22 -107.95
N LYS A 419 16.72 -20.92 -107.67
CA LYS A 419 17.51 -20.04 -108.55
C LYS A 419 18.96 -20.50 -108.66
N LEU A 420 19.60 -20.86 -107.55
CA LEU A 420 20.99 -21.33 -107.54
C LEU A 420 21.15 -22.64 -108.34
N GLU A 421 20.24 -23.58 -108.15
CA GLU A 421 20.20 -24.84 -108.92
C GLU A 421 20.02 -24.59 -110.42
N GLY A 422 19.20 -23.59 -110.78
CA GLY A 422 19.06 -23.15 -112.18
C GLY A 422 20.37 -22.59 -112.76
N ILE A 423 21.09 -21.77 -112.00
CA ILE A 423 22.39 -21.20 -112.41
C ILE A 423 23.46 -22.30 -112.54
N ILE A 424 23.50 -23.25 -111.59
CA ILE A 424 24.43 -24.39 -111.64
C ILE A 424 24.18 -25.26 -112.87
N LYS A 425 22.91 -25.49 -113.24
CA LYS A 425 22.54 -26.21 -114.48
C LYS A 425 22.93 -25.45 -115.75
N GLN A 426 22.91 -24.11 -115.74
CA GLN A 426 23.43 -23.30 -116.85
C GLN A 426 24.97 -23.31 -116.93
N ALA A 427 25.66 -23.37 -115.79
CA ALA A 427 27.13 -23.41 -115.74
C ALA A 427 27.73 -24.78 -116.12
N THR A 428 26.94 -25.86 -116.08
CA THR A 428 27.38 -27.23 -116.40
C THR A 428 27.06 -27.67 -117.84
N GLN A 429 26.48 -26.80 -118.67
CA GLN A 429 26.40 -27.07 -120.11
C GLN A 429 27.78 -26.90 -120.76
N PRO A 430 28.28 -27.89 -121.52
CA PRO A 430 29.57 -27.78 -122.17
C PRO A 430 29.53 -26.68 -123.24
N LYS A 431 30.45 -25.72 -123.14
CA LYS A 431 30.70 -24.76 -124.22
C LYS A 431 31.13 -25.56 -125.45
N LYS A 432 30.34 -25.46 -126.52
CA LYS A 432 30.61 -26.02 -127.85
C LYS A 432 31.96 -25.58 -128.39
#